data_AF-A0A8C3AS14-F1
#
_entry.id   AF-A0A8C3AS14-F1
#
_cell.length_a   1.000
_cell.length_b   1.000
_cell.length_c   1.000
_cell.angle_alpha   90.00
_cell.angle_beta   90.00
_cell.angle_gamma   90.00
#
_symmetry.space_group_name_H-M   'P 1'
#
loop_
_entity.id
_entity.type
_entity.pdbx_description
1 polymer ?
#
loop_
_entity_poly.entity_id
_entity_poly.type
_entity_poly.pdbx_seq_one_letter_code
_entity_poly.pdbx_strand_id
1 'polypeptide(L)'
;MSIYIYIYIYIYTHTYIYTHIYIYIYIDAKNGKQKWFSFFPFLVSNRKRMNHKTNEQNVHGPGRHRYNCAVTWSAQQVNKEALDMQVKEKEQREEAAREEQNAHGEFTDTLTLEVKERRAMEKATVNHRHRYQQPRCQWEFDPEDPDRCGKPDLPGLVGEDPGSESRRQRQKEQLREWLVQQQSERAAERHQRKLEGRLHDDQSSADMRNKALQLQGIEMEQRKAATIATKDYNLATIEEKRCQQGDRTAPVNHPLTGGGAEPSPGMEGVPGSSRPSSDRSAPLESLQQISQFRKYQMEEKNRAELERKRDEEQHDRVRLDSSRTALLIERQQAKVNKQLRRQMDSTNVKMAETHKQQKPDIQKGCIDNSFFSKFNTCSR
;
A
#
# COMPACT_ATOMS: atom_id res chain seq x y z
N MET A 1 -5.18 -14.94 -9.75
CA MET A 1 -4.87 -14.85 -8.31
C MET A 1 -5.13 -13.43 -7.85
N SER A 2 -5.61 -13.22 -6.63
CA SER A 2 -5.75 -11.89 -6.04
C SER A 2 -4.77 -11.76 -4.89
N ILE A 3 -3.78 -10.86 -5.02
CA ILE A 3 -2.81 -10.57 -3.97
C ILE A 3 -3.30 -9.33 -3.23
N TYR A 4 -3.69 -9.50 -1.96
CA TYR A 4 -4.11 -8.39 -1.10
C TYR A 4 -2.92 -7.85 -0.34
N ILE A 5 -2.32 -6.77 -0.85
CA ILE A 5 -1.20 -6.07 -0.22
C ILE A 5 -1.77 -5.07 0.79
N TYR A 6 -1.79 -5.44 2.06
CA TYR A 6 -2.04 -4.48 3.14
C TYR A 6 -0.72 -3.81 3.51
N ILE A 7 -0.69 -2.48 3.41
CA ILE A 7 0.45 -1.63 3.76
C ILE A 7 0.11 -0.90 5.06
N TYR A 8 0.73 -1.33 6.16
CA TYR A 8 0.68 -0.59 7.43
C TYR A 8 1.91 0.31 7.55
N ILE A 9 1.67 1.62 7.70
CA ILE A 9 2.69 2.63 7.89
C ILE A 9 2.62 3.11 9.34
N TYR A 10 3.62 2.73 10.15
CA TYR A 10 3.79 3.30 11.48
C TYR A 10 4.81 4.43 11.43
N ILE A 11 4.40 5.61 11.88
CA ILE A 11 5.25 6.81 12.00
C ILE A 11 5.47 7.07 13.49
N TYR A 12 6.70 6.86 13.96
CA TYR A 12 7.08 7.18 15.34
C TYR A 12 7.84 8.51 15.36
N THR A 13 7.30 9.51 16.07
CA THR A 13 7.92 10.82 16.26
C THR A 13 8.44 10.96 17.71
N HIS A 14 9.72 10.63 17.93
CA HIS A 14 10.42 11.11 19.12
C HIS A 14 10.94 12.54 18.88
N THR A 15 11.08 13.32 19.95
CA THR A 15 11.31 14.78 19.94
C THR A 15 12.69 15.24 19.47
N TYR A 16 13.50 14.38 18.83
CA TYR A 16 14.78 14.76 18.21
C TYR A 16 15.00 14.08 16.84
N ILE A 17 14.68 14.82 15.77
CA ILE A 17 15.25 14.80 14.40
C ILE A 17 15.45 13.44 13.68
N TYR A 18 14.73 12.36 14.03
CA TYR A 18 14.67 11.14 13.21
C TYR A 18 13.25 10.58 13.11
N THR A 19 12.69 10.63 11.90
CA THR A 19 11.42 9.98 11.55
C THR A 19 11.67 8.60 10.97
N HIS A 20 11.45 7.55 11.77
CA HIS A 20 11.46 6.17 11.26
C HIS A 20 10.10 5.81 10.68
N ILE A 21 10.08 5.48 9.37
CA ILE A 21 8.92 4.97 8.66
C ILE A 21 9.06 3.45 8.57
N TYR A 22 8.19 2.71 9.26
CA TYR A 22 8.12 1.26 9.12
C TYR A 22 6.98 0.88 8.18
N ILE A 23 7.32 0.13 7.13
CA ILE A 23 6.38 -0.38 6.12
C ILE A 23 6.28 -1.89 6.30
N TYR A 24 5.12 -2.36 6.76
CA TYR A 24 4.81 -3.79 6.81
C TYR A 24 3.95 -4.18 5.61
N ILE A 25 4.38 -5.21 4.88
CA ILE A 25 3.71 -5.77 3.71
C ILE A 25 3.14 -7.14 4.08
N TYR A 26 1.82 -7.25 4.11
CA TYR A 26 1.14 -8.53 4.30
C TYR A 26 0.92 -9.24 2.95
N ILE A 27 1.20 -10.54 2.90
CA ILE A 27 0.93 -11.40 1.74
C ILE A 27 0.30 -12.70 2.25
N ASP A 28 -1.00 -12.87 2.01
CA ASP A 28 -1.68 -14.13 2.32
C ASP A 28 -1.37 -15.20 1.26
N ALA A 29 -0.84 -16.34 1.72
CA ALA A 29 -0.57 -17.51 0.92
C ALA A 29 -1.27 -18.72 1.55
N LYS A 30 -2.19 -19.34 0.80
CA LYS A 30 -3.19 -20.35 1.24
C LYS A 30 -2.69 -21.57 2.04
N ASN A 31 -1.40 -21.76 2.23
CA ASN A 31 -0.81 -22.91 2.91
C ASN A 31 -0.40 -22.62 4.38
N GLY A 32 -1.06 -21.66 5.03
CA GLY A 32 -1.08 -21.50 6.50
C GLY A 32 0.22 -21.11 7.20
N LYS A 33 1.32 -20.90 6.48
CA LYS A 33 2.63 -20.53 7.05
C LYS A 33 2.86 -19.02 6.94
N GLN A 34 2.55 -18.31 8.03
CA GLN A 34 2.88 -16.89 8.17
C GLN A 34 4.39 -16.67 8.00
N LYS A 35 4.78 -15.66 7.22
CA LYS A 35 6.16 -15.16 7.14
C LYS A 35 6.16 -13.65 7.29
N TRP A 36 6.84 -13.17 8.33
CA TRP A 36 7.07 -11.76 8.58
C TRP A 36 8.38 -11.34 7.90
N PHE A 37 8.33 -10.26 7.12
CA PHE A 37 9.53 -9.61 6.57
C PHE A 37 9.61 -8.20 7.13
N SER A 38 10.60 -7.93 7.99
CA SER A 38 10.99 -6.59 8.37
C SER A 38 12.04 -6.06 7.41
N PHE A 39 11.82 -4.87 6.86
CA PHE A 39 12.87 -4.10 6.18
C PHE A 39 13.50 -3.14 7.18
N PHE A 40 14.84 -3.12 7.24
CA PHE A 40 15.58 -2.16 8.07
C PHE A 40 15.48 -0.75 7.50
N PRO A 41 15.51 0.30 8.36
CA PRO A 41 15.33 1.69 7.93
C PRO A 41 16.48 2.19 7.05
N PHE A 42 16.13 2.99 6.04
CA PHE A 42 17.08 3.60 5.11
C PHE A 42 17.80 4.79 5.76
N LEU A 43 18.96 4.53 6.36
CA LEU A 43 19.83 5.57 6.94
C LEU A 43 20.66 6.29 5.88
N VAL A 44 20.37 7.57 5.66
CA VAL A 44 21.22 8.47 4.87
C VAL A 44 22.33 9.03 5.77
N SER A 45 23.59 8.63 5.55
CA SER A 45 24.74 9.13 6.31
C SER A 45 26.04 9.12 5.48
N ASN A 46 27.01 9.99 5.82
CA ASN A 46 28.12 10.38 4.95
C ASN A 46 29.52 9.88 5.41
N ARG A 47 29.95 8.74 4.82
CA ARG A 47 31.31 8.39 4.33
C ARG A 47 32.58 8.99 5.01
N LYS A 48 33.46 8.12 5.57
CA LYS A 48 34.95 8.10 5.34
C LYS A 48 35.64 6.80 5.87
N ARG A 49 36.97 6.66 5.73
CA ARG A 49 37.77 5.39 5.61
C ARG A 49 39.28 5.61 5.95
N MET A 50 40.05 4.64 6.51
CA MET A 50 41.56 4.52 6.46
C MET A 50 42.13 3.23 7.19
N ASN A 51 43.47 2.99 7.14
CA ASN A 51 44.25 1.79 7.61
C ASN A 51 45.63 2.22 8.28
N HIS A 52 46.69 1.44 8.67
CA HIS A 52 47.15 0.02 8.57
C HIS A 52 48.46 -0.32 9.39
N LYS A 53 48.77 -1.64 9.64
CA LYS A 53 50.12 -2.33 9.74
C LYS A 53 51.01 -2.37 11.04
N THR A 54 52.22 -2.99 10.96
CA THR A 54 52.94 -3.92 11.93
C THR A 54 54.50 -3.89 11.86
N ASN A 55 55.30 -4.41 12.86
CA ASN A 55 56.55 -5.25 12.69
C ASN A 55 57.29 -5.79 13.99
N GLU A 56 58.40 -6.57 13.86
CA GLU A 56 59.26 -7.27 14.90
C GLU A 56 60.81 -7.02 14.76
N GLN A 57 61.72 -7.50 15.68
CA GLN A 57 63.12 -8.04 15.41
C GLN A 57 64.12 -8.39 16.60
N ASN A 58 65.04 -9.38 16.36
CA ASN A 58 66.52 -9.53 16.70
C ASN A 58 67.14 -9.97 18.09
N VAL A 59 68.51 -10.06 18.27
CA VAL A 59 69.48 -11.25 18.27
C VAL A 59 70.74 -11.02 19.23
N HIS A 60 71.67 -12.00 19.42
CA HIS A 60 73.16 -11.96 19.76
C HIS A 60 73.76 -12.34 21.17
N GLY A 61 75.09 -12.65 21.26
CA GLY A 61 75.89 -12.82 22.54
C GLY A 61 77.35 -13.42 22.47
N PRO A 62 78.38 -12.91 23.24
CA PRO A 62 79.76 -13.45 23.42
C PRO A 62 80.25 -13.58 24.92
N GLY A 63 81.48 -13.95 25.37
CA GLY A 63 82.75 -14.53 24.81
C GLY A 63 84.08 -14.15 25.57
N ARG A 64 85.17 -14.99 25.53
CA ARG A 64 86.61 -14.80 26.02
C ARG A 64 86.93 -15.09 27.53
N HIS A 65 88.17 -14.92 28.09
CA HIS A 65 89.46 -15.68 27.97
C HIS A 65 90.55 -15.27 29.05
N ARG A 66 91.65 -16.06 29.27
CA ARG A 66 92.91 -15.78 30.09
C ARG A 66 92.82 -15.85 31.65
N TYR A 67 93.86 -15.92 32.54
CA TYR A 67 95.38 -15.96 32.48
C TYR A 67 96.06 -16.55 33.79
N ASN A 68 97.40 -16.35 33.99
CA ASN A 68 98.31 -16.56 35.19
C ASN A 68 98.95 -17.96 35.44
N CYS A 69 100.07 -18.14 36.19
CA CYS A 69 101.45 -17.56 36.14
C CYS A 69 102.44 -18.18 37.20
N ALA A 70 103.75 -18.27 36.87
CA ALA A 70 104.95 -18.29 37.75
C ALA A 70 105.70 -19.59 38.23
N VAL A 71 106.89 -19.82 37.63
CA VAL A 71 108.25 -20.03 38.22
C VAL A 71 108.53 -21.14 39.29
N THR A 72 109.09 -22.28 38.90
CA THR A 72 110.51 -22.72 39.19
C THR A 72 110.87 -24.09 38.57
N TRP A 73 112.17 -24.39 38.53
CA TRP A 73 112.89 -25.58 38.05
C TRP A 73 112.27 -26.98 38.25
N SER A 74 112.46 -27.85 37.25
CA SER A 74 112.90 -29.25 37.41
C SER A 74 113.54 -29.77 36.11
N ALA A 75 114.41 -30.77 36.21
CA ALA A 75 115.05 -31.36 35.04
C ALA A 75 114.01 -32.07 34.15
N GLN A 76 114.15 -31.96 32.82
CA GLN A 76 113.17 -32.51 31.88
C GLN A 76 113.38 -34.02 31.69
N GLN A 77 113.03 -34.78 32.73
CA GLN A 77 113.02 -36.24 32.76
C GLN A 77 111.89 -36.75 31.85
N VAL A 78 112.19 -36.88 30.55
CA VAL A 78 111.23 -37.34 29.53
C VAL A 78 110.82 -38.77 29.84
N ASN A 79 109.63 -38.94 30.41
CA ASN A 79 109.02 -40.24 30.62
C ASN A 79 108.58 -40.81 29.27
N LYS A 80 109.41 -41.72 28.72
CA LYS A 80 109.18 -42.36 27.42
C LYS A 80 107.85 -43.13 27.38
N GLU A 81 107.51 -43.84 28.46
CA GLU A 81 106.28 -44.62 28.56
C GLU A 81 105.04 -43.73 28.47
N ALA A 82 105.08 -42.55 29.10
CA ALA A 82 104.00 -41.55 28.98
C ALA A 82 103.93 -40.91 27.59
N LEU A 83 105.07 -40.76 26.89
CA LEU A 83 105.10 -40.23 25.53
C LEU A 83 104.56 -41.24 24.51
N ASP A 84 104.99 -42.50 24.60
CA ASP A 84 104.48 -43.61 23.76
C ASP A 84 102.99 -43.85 24.00
N MET A 85 102.52 -43.66 25.24
CA MET A 85 101.10 -43.70 25.59
C MET A 85 100.31 -42.55 24.94
N GLN A 86 100.84 -41.32 24.93
CA GLN A 86 100.22 -40.19 24.22
C GLN A 86 100.21 -40.37 22.70
N VAL A 87 101.25 -40.97 22.11
CA VAL A 87 101.28 -41.30 20.68
C VAL A 87 100.18 -42.31 20.34
N LYS A 88 100.06 -43.40 21.11
CA LYS A 88 98.99 -44.41 20.92
C LYS A 88 97.59 -43.83 21.16
N GLU A 89 97.42 -42.98 22.16
CA GLU A 89 96.14 -42.31 22.40
C GLU A 89 95.78 -41.37 21.24
N LYS A 90 96.75 -40.63 20.68
CA LYS A 90 96.51 -39.80 19.49
C LYS A 90 96.15 -40.66 18.28
N GLU A 91 96.86 -41.75 18.05
CA GLU A 91 96.63 -42.70 16.95
C GLU A 91 95.22 -43.30 17.03
N GLN A 92 94.80 -43.75 18.22
CA GLN A 92 93.43 -44.25 18.48
C GLN A 92 92.36 -43.16 18.27
N ARG A 93 92.61 -41.92 18.71
CA ARG A 93 91.68 -40.79 18.46
C ARG A 93 91.59 -40.42 16.98
N GLU A 94 92.69 -40.53 16.24
CA GLU A 94 92.77 -40.24 14.80
C GLU A 94 92.15 -41.37 13.96
N GLU A 95 92.20 -42.62 14.43
CA GLU A 95 91.47 -43.76 13.89
C GLU A 95 89.96 -43.65 14.14
N ALA A 96 89.53 -43.42 15.38
CA ALA A 96 88.12 -43.23 15.72
C ALA A 96 87.48 -42.06 14.95
N ALA A 97 88.20 -40.93 14.79
CA ALA A 97 87.72 -39.81 13.97
C ALA A 97 87.62 -40.15 12.47
N ARG A 98 88.41 -41.12 11.98
CA ARG A 98 88.35 -41.64 10.60
C ARG A 98 87.13 -42.55 10.43
N GLU A 99 86.85 -43.40 11.43
CA GLU A 99 85.66 -44.26 11.46
C GLU A 99 84.36 -43.44 11.55
N GLU A 100 84.30 -42.41 12.40
CA GLU A 100 83.15 -41.49 12.47
C GLU A 100 82.92 -40.76 11.12
N GLN A 101 83.97 -40.32 10.45
CA GLN A 101 83.86 -39.66 9.14
C GLN A 101 83.39 -40.64 8.05
N ASN A 102 83.88 -41.89 8.04
CA ASN A 102 83.42 -42.91 7.11
C ASN A 102 81.95 -43.28 7.34
N ALA A 103 81.54 -43.51 8.60
CA ALA A 103 80.16 -43.81 8.95
C ALA A 103 79.19 -42.66 8.61
N HIS A 104 79.60 -41.41 8.82
CA HIS A 104 78.83 -40.25 8.39
C HIS A 104 78.77 -40.16 6.84
N GLY A 105 79.83 -40.54 6.13
CA GLY A 105 79.87 -40.65 4.67
C GLY A 105 78.82 -41.62 4.14
N GLU A 106 78.85 -42.87 4.60
CA GLU A 106 77.88 -43.91 4.22
C GLU A 106 76.43 -43.51 4.52
N PHE A 107 76.18 -42.88 5.67
CA PHE A 107 74.86 -42.35 6.02
C PHE A 107 74.42 -41.19 5.11
N THR A 108 75.33 -40.31 4.68
CA THR A 108 74.99 -39.28 3.70
C THR A 108 74.72 -39.85 2.31
N ASP A 109 75.51 -40.82 1.84
CA ASP A 109 75.32 -41.39 0.50
C ASP A 109 74.02 -42.18 0.38
N THR A 110 73.67 -42.99 1.39
CA THR A 110 72.37 -43.68 1.47
C THR A 110 71.20 -42.70 1.49
N LEU A 111 71.25 -41.64 2.29
CA LEU A 111 70.26 -40.56 2.25
C LEU A 111 70.18 -39.87 0.88
N THR A 112 71.30 -39.68 0.16
CA THR A 112 71.23 -39.11 -1.19
C THR A 112 70.54 -40.06 -2.18
N LEU A 113 70.67 -41.37 -1.99
CA LEU A 113 70.01 -42.39 -2.82
C LEU A 113 68.50 -42.33 -2.62
N GLU A 114 68.02 -42.41 -1.38
CA GLU A 114 66.60 -42.30 -1.04
C GLU A 114 65.97 -41.00 -1.57
N VAL A 115 66.68 -39.88 -1.47
CA VAL A 115 66.21 -38.58 -1.99
C VAL A 115 66.15 -38.56 -3.53
N LYS A 116 67.05 -39.28 -4.23
CA LYS A 116 66.99 -39.45 -5.70
C LYS A 116 65.79 -40.32 -6.09
N GLU A 117 65.57 -41.45 -5.40
CA GLU A 117 64.45 -42.36 -5.66
C GLU A 117 63.10 -41.72 -5.37
N ARG A 118 62.95 -41.02 -4.23
CA ARG A 118 61.73 -40.28 -3.89
C ARG A 118 61.39 -39.24 -4.96
N ARG A 119 62.38 -38.50 -5.47
CA ARG A 119 62.21 -37.56 -6.60
C ARG A 119 61.86 -38.25 -7.91
N ALA A 120 62.33 -39.48 -8.15
CA ALA A 120 61.96 -40.27 -9.33
C ALA A 120 60.49 -40.75 -9.23
N MET A 121 60.06 -41.27 -8.08
CA MET A 121 58.68 -41.66 -7.82
C MET A 121 57.70 -40.48 -7.88
N GLU A 122 58.10 -39.31 -7.36
CA GLU A 122 57.32 -38.07 -7.44
C GLU A 122 57.13 -37.63 -8.90
N LYS A 123 58.21 -37.60 -9.70
CA LYS A 123 58.14 -37.34 -11.14
C LYS A 123 57.27 -38.36 -11.89
N ALA A 124 57.38 -39.65 -11.56
CA ALA A 124 56.55 -40.69 -12.16
C ALA A 124 55.06 -40.49 -11.82
N THR A 125 54.75 -40.11 -10.57
CA THR A 125 53.40 -39.81 -10.10
C THR A 125 52.81 -38.60 -10.81
N VAL A 126 53.57 -37.50 -10.93
CA VAL A 126 53.16 -36.30 -11.69
C VAL A 126 52.94 -36.64 -13.17
N ASN A 127 53.84 -37.41 -13.80
CA ASN A 127 53.71 -37.86 -15.19
C ASN A 127 52.57 -38.87 -15.44
N HIS A 128 52.11 -39.57 -14.40
CA HIS A 128 50.91 -40.40 -14.46
C HIS A 128 49.65 -39.53 -14.35
N ARG A 129 49.58 -38.64 -13.34
CA ARG A 129 48.47 -37.68 -13.18
C ARG A 129 48.27 -36.84 -14.45
N HIS A 130 49.35 -36.30 -15.01
CA HIS A 130 49.31 -35.47 -16.22
C HIS A 130 48.88 -36.23 -17.50
N ARG A 131 48.94 -37.57 -17.52
CA ARG A 131 48.51 -38.38 -18.69
C ARG A 131 47.14 -39.02 -18.54
N TYR A 132 46.73 -39.37 -17.31
CA TYR A 132 45.52 -40.19 -17.08
C TYR A 132 44.51 -39.55 -16.11
N GLN A 133 44.87 -38.46 -15.43
CA GLN A 133 44.02 -37.76 -14.46
C GLN A 133 43.84 -36.27 -14.81
N GLN A 134 43.95 -35.95 -16.11
CA GLN A 134 43.53 -34.64 -16.64
C GLN A 134 42.01 -34.51 -16.56
N PRO A 135 41.45 -33.32 -16.28
CA PRO A 135 40.00 -33.09 -16.33
C PRO A 135 39.40 -33.52 -17.68
N ARG A 136 40.08 -33.20 -18.79
CA ARG A 136 39.71 -33.61 -20.17
C ARG A 136 39.71 -35.13 -20.43
N CYS A 137 40.17 -35.94 -19.47
CA CYS A 137 40.23 -37.39 -19.55
C CYS A 137 39.31 -38.09 -18.54
N GLN A 138 38.58 -37.34 -17.69
CA GLN A 138 37.54 -37.91 -16.86
C GLN A 138 36.35 -38.26 -17.76
N TRP A 139 35.95 -39.54 -17.76
CA TRP A 139 34.90 -40.07 -18.63
C TRP A 139 33.51 -39.96 -17.99
N GLU A 140 33.30 -38.88 -17.25
CA GLU A 140 32.09 -38.57 -16.49
C GLU A 140 31.57 -37.18 -16.91
N PHE A 141 30.28 -36.96 -16.72
CA PHE A 141 29.52 -35.85 -17.30
C PHE A 141 29.98 -34.48 -16.76
N ASP A 142 30.70 -33.71 -17.58
CA ASP A 142 31.09 -32.33 -17.27
C ASP A 142 29.87 -31.38 -17.32
N PRO A 143 29.44 -30.77 -16.20
CA PRO A 143 28.30 -29.85 -16.18
C PRO A 143 28.64 -28.44 -16.67
N GLU A 144 29.92 -28.12 -16.88
CA GLU A 144 30.41 -26.77 -17.22
C GLU A 144 30.90 -26.63 -18.68
N ASP A 145 30.89 -27.71 -19.49
CA ASP A 145 31.18 -27.66 -20.93
C ASP A 145 30.13 -26.80 -21.67
N PRO A 146 30.47 -25.59 -22.14
CA PRO A 146 29.50 -24.66 -22.72
C PRO A 146 29.06 -25.10 -24.12
N ASP A 147 29.88 -25.86 -24.83
CA ASP A 147 29.63 -26.32 -26.20
C ASP A 147 28.84 -27.63 -26.22
N ARG A 148 28.88 -28.42 -25.13
CA ARG A 148 27.99 -29.58 -24.92
C ARG A 148 26.66 -29.25 -24.24
N CYS A 149 26.48 -28.01 -23.74
CA CYS A 149 25.17 -27.50 -23.36
C CYS A 149 24.28 -27.13 -24.57
N GLY A 150 24.54 -27.74 -25.74
CA GLY A 150 23.54 -28.01 -26.75
C GLY A 150 22.40 -28.83 -26.13
N LYS A 151 21.36 -28.12 -25.69
CA LYS A 151 20.13 -28.71 -25.17
C LYS A 151 19.66 -29.81 -26.13
N PRO A 152 19.14 -30.95 -25.64
CA PRO A 152 18.40 -31.84 -26.51
C PRO A 152 17.15 -31.10 -26.98
N ASP A 153 17.20 -30.55 -28.19
CA ASP A 153 16.07 -29.92 -28.87
C ASP A 153 15.03 -31.00 -29.18
N LEU A 154 14.21 -31.31 -28.17
CA LEU A 154 13.07 -32.22 -28.23
C LEU A 154 12.04 -31.63 -29.22
N PRO A 155 11.94 -32.13 -30.47
CA PRO A 155 11.26 -31.38 -31.51
C PRO A 155 9.75 -31.38 -31.26
N GLY A 156 9.18 -30.20 -31.01
CA GLY A 156 7.73 -30.02 -30.88
C GLY A 156 7.14 -30.65 -29.61
N LEU A 157 7.61 -30.23 -28.43
CA LEU A 157 6.83 -30.40 -27.20
C LEU A 157 5.45 -29.76 -27.39
N VAL A 158 4.40 -30.59 -27.44
CA VAL A 158 3.03 -30.22 -27.88
C VAL A 158 2.36 -29.13 -27.00
N GLY A 159 2.95 -28.77 -25.86
CA GLY A 159 2.52 -27.67 -25.00
C GLY A 159 3.18 -26.31 -25.29
N GLU A 160 4.20 -26.23 -26.13
CA GLU A 160 4.85 -24.97 -26.49
C GLU A 160 4.07 -24.26 -27.61
N ASP A 161 3.82 -22.96 -27.42
CA ASP A 161 3.07 -22.10 -28.34
C ASP A 161 3.99 -21.01 -28.90
N PRO A 162 4.61 -21.20 -30.09
CA PRO A 162 5.42 -20.17 -30.74
C PRO A 162 4.63 -18.90 -31.05
N GLY A 163 3.31 -19.01 -31.19
CA GLY A 163 2.39 -17.88 -31.38
C GLY A 163 1.96 -17.18 -30.10
N SER A 164 2.46 -17.57 -28.92
CA SER A 164 2.02 -17.07 -27.61
C SER A 164 2.20 -15.56 -27.45
N GLU A 165 3.29 -15.00 -27.95
CA GLU A 165 3.57 -13.56 -28.03
C GLU A 165 2.46 -12.84 -28.82
N SER A 166 2.18 -13.30 -30.05
CA SER A 166 1.17 -12.74 -30.97
C SER A 166 -0.28 -13.01 -30.53
N ARG A 167 -0.50 -14.06 -29.72
CA ARG A 167 -1.78 -14.34 -29.05
C ARG A 167 -2.02 -13.35 -27.91
N ARG A 168 -1.01 -13.17 -27.05
CA ARG A 168 -0.98 -12.24 -25.92
C ARG A 168 -1.10 -10.77 -26.38
N GLN A 169 -0.53 -10.43 -27.53
CA GLN A 169 -0.67 -9.09 -28.12
C GLN A 169 -2.11 -8.82 -28.57
N ARG A 170 -2.72 -9.71 -29.38
CA ARG A 170 -4.12 -9.60 -29.78
C ARG A 170 -5.10 -9.54 -28.61
N GLN A 171 -4.83 -10.30 -27.54
CA GLN A 171 -5.61 -10.25 -26.29
C GLN A 171 -5.51 -8.88 -25.58
N LYS A 172 -4.33 -8.23 -25.60
CA LYS A 172 -4.18 -6.86 -25.07
C LYS A 172 -4.91 -5.84 -25.93
N GLU A 173 -4.89 -6.00 -27.24
CA GLU A 173 -5.57 -5.12 -28.20
C GLU A 173 -7.10 -5.21 -28.04
N GLN A 174 -7.66 -6.42 -28.03
CA GLN A 174 -9.09 -6.65 -27.75
C GLN A 174 -9.52 -6.08 -26.39
N LEU A 175 -8.72 -6.29 -25.34
CA LEU A 175 -9.01 -5.73 -24.02
C LEU A 175 -8.95 -4.19 -24.02
N ARG A 176 -8.01 -3.58 -24.75
CA ARG A 176 -7.91 -2.13 -24.91
C ARG A 176 -9.12 -1.57 -25.65
N GLU A 177 -9.55 -2.21 -26.74
CA GLU A 177 -10.71 -1.82 -27.53
C GLU A 177 -11.99 -1.88 -26.69
N TRP A 178 -12.25 -2.99 -25.98
CA TRP A 178 -13.40 -3.09 -25.07
C TRP A 178 -13.37 -2.06 -23.94
N LEU A 179 -12.20 -1.76 -23.36
CA LEU A 179 -12.09 -0.73 -22.32
C LEU A 179 -12.34 0.68 -22.87
N VAL A 180 -11.90 0.98 -24.10
CA VAL A 180 -12.19 2.26 -24.77
C VAL A 180 -13.68 2.36 -25.12
N GLN A 181 -14.28 1.30 -25.65
CA GLN A 181 -15.71 1.24 -25.93
C GLN A 181 -16.53 1.48 -24.65
N GLN A 182 -16.29 0.71 -23.58
CA GLN A 182 -16.99 0.86 -22.30
C GLN A 182 -16.81 2.25 -21.67
N GLN A 183 -15.64 2.88 -21.83
CA GLN A 183 -15.43 4.27 -21.40
C GLN A 183 -16.25 5.26 -22.25
N SER A 184 -16.33 5.06 -23.56
CA SER A 184 -17.11 5.91 -24.48
C SER A 184 -18.62 5.80 -24.23
N GLU A 185 -19.16 4.60 -24.07
CA GLU A 185 -20.56 4.34 -23.71
C GLU A 185 -20.92 5.00 -22.38
N ARG A 186 -20.09 4.80 -21.35
CA ARG A 186 -20.29 5.42 -20.03
C ARG A 186 -20.10 6.94 -20.05
N ALA A 187 -19.34 7.49 -20.99
CA ALA A 187 -19.23 8.94 -21.19
C ALA A 187 -20.48 9.50 -21.89
N ALA A 188 -21.00 8.81 -22.91
CA ALA A 188 -22.23 9.16 -23.61
C ALA A 188 -23.44 9.11 -22.65
N GLU A 189 -23.58 8.06 -21.85
CA GLU A 189 -24.66 7.93 -20.85
C GLU A 189 -24.61 9.09 -19.82
N ARG A 190 -23.41 9.45 -19.33
CA ARG A 190 -23.23 10.62 -18.44
C ARG A 190 -23.57 11.95 -19.14
N HIS A 191 -23.34 12.05 -20.44
CA HIS A 191 -23.68 13.24 -21.21
C HIS A 191 -25.20 13.36 -21.40
N GLN A 192 -25.86 12.27 -21.79
CA GLN A 192 -27.31 12.17 -21.89
C GLN A 192 -28.00 12.52 -20.57
N ARG A 193 -27.62 11.87 -19.47
CA ARG A 193 -28.17 12.17 -18.12
C ARG A 193 -27.99 13.64 -17.70
N LYS A 194 -26.92 14.30 -18.16
CA LYS A 194 -26.69 15.74 -17.92
C LYS A 194 -27.59 16.63 -18.77
N LEU A 195 -27.89 16.25 -20.01
CA LEU A 195 -28.85 16.97 -20.86
C LEU A 195 -30.27 16.80 -20.32
N GLU A 196 -30.67 15.58 -20.00
CA GLU A 196 -31.98 15.25 -19.41
C GLU A 196 -32.19 16.00 -18.09
N GLY A 197 -31.19 16.00 -17.20
CA GLY A 197 -31.23 16.79 -15.96
C GLY A 197 -31.40 18.28 -16.21
N ARG A 198 -30.62 18.88 -17.12
CA ARG A 198 -30.77 20.30 -17.48
C ARG A 198 -32.15 20.64 -18.03
N LEU A 199 -32.67 19.83 -18.96
CA LEU A 199 -33.99 20.04 -19.54
C LEU A 199 -35.09 19.97 -18.48
N HIS A 200 -34.98 19.05 -17.52
CA HIS A 200 -35.89 18.95 -16.38
C HIS A 200 -35.77 20.16 -15.44
N ASP A 201 -34.56 20.60 -15.11
CA ASP A 201 -34.30 21.74 -14.23
C ASP A 201 -34.76 23.07 -14.86
N ASP A 202 -34.55 23.25 -16.17
CA ASP A 202 -35.00 24.42 -16.93
C ASP A 202 -36.53 24.45 -17.05
N GLN A 203 -37.18 23.32 -17.34
CA GLN A 203 -38.65 23.18 -17.37
C GLN A 203 -39.26 23.46 -16.00
N SER A 204 -38.75 22.82 -14.95
CA SER A 204 -39.18 23.06 -13.56
C SER A 204 -39.02 24.52 -13.15
N SER A 205 -37.89 25.15 -13.53
CA SER A 205 -37.65 26.58 -13.29
C SER A 205 -38.62 27.48 -14.06
N ALA A 206 -39.00 27.14 -15.28
CA ALA A 206 -40.01 27.86 -16.05
C ALA A 206 -41.40 27.73 -15.41
N ASP A 207 -41.81 26.52 -15.03
CA ASP A 207 -43.10 26.26 -14.41
C ASP A 207 -43.26 26.95 -13.05
N MET A 208 -42.18 27.01 -12.25
CA MET A 208 -42.17 27.76 -10.99
C MET A 208 -42.26 29.28 -11.21
N ARG A 209 -41.60 29.83 -12.24
CA ARG A 209 -41.76 31.25 -12.62
C ARG A 209 -43.19 31.55 -13.08
N ASN A 210 -43.78 30.68 -13.91
CA ASN A 210 -45.15 30.83 -14.39
C ASN A 210 -46.16 30.82 -13.23
N LYS A 211 -46.02 29.90 -12.26
CA LYS A 211 -46.84 29.86 -11.04
C LYS A 211 -46.66 31.13 -10.19
N ALA A 212 -45.43 31.64 -10.05
CA ALA A 212 -45.19 32.88 -9.31
C ALA A 212 -45.87 34.10 -9.97
N LEU A 213 -45.83 34.21 -11.30
CA LEU A 213 -46.54 35.27 -12.04
C LEU A 213 -48.08 35.15 -11.91
N GLN A 214 -48.63 33.93 -11.95
CA GLN A 214 -50.07 33.71 -11.73
C GLN A 214 -50.50 34.13 -10.32
N LEU A 215 -49.75 33.73 -9.28
CA LEU A 215 -50.03 34.12 -7.89
C LEU A 215 -49.90 35.65 -7.69
N GLN A 216 -48.90 36.29 -8.30
CA GLN A 216 -48.75 37.75 -8.27
C GLN A 216 -49.91 38.48 -8.95
N GLY A 217 -50.45 37.95 -10.06
CA GLY A 217 -51.65 38.47 -10.71
C GLY A 217 -52.87 38.41 -9.78
N ILE A 218 -53.14 37.24 -9.20
CA ILE A 218 -54.25 37.01 -8.27
C ILE A 218 -54.11 37.89 -7.02
N GLU A 219 -52.91 38.03 -6.45
CA GLU A 219 -52.65 38.93 -5.31
C GLU A 219 -52.95 40.40 -5.69
N MET A 220 -52.53 40.85 -6.87
CA MET A 220 -52.79 42.21 -7.34
C MET A 220 -54.30 42.45 -7.54
N GLU A 221 -55.05 41.47 -8.05
CA GLU A 221 -56.51 41.54 -8.17
C GLU A 221 -57.21 41.58 -6.81
N GLN A 222 -56.79 40.75 -5.86
CA GLN A 222 -57.30 40.79 -4.47
C GLN A 222 -57.03 42.16 -3.81
N ARG A 223 -55.82 42.72 -3.96
CA ARG A 223 -55.48 44.07 -3.45
C ARG A 223 -56.34 45.16 -4.10
N LYS A 224 -56.61 45.09 -5.42
CA LYS A 224 -57.53 46.00 -6.12
C LYS A 224 -58.96 45.86 -5.57
N ALA A 225 -59.48 44.63 -5.45
CA ALA A 225 -60.82 44.36 -4.95
C ALA A 225 -61.02 44.85 -3.50
N ALA A 226 -60.04 44.60 -2.62
CA ALA A 226 -60.06 45.11 -1.24
C ALA A 226 -60.04 46.65 -1.18
N THR A 227 -59.29 47.30 -2.07
CA THR A 227 -59.25 48.77 -2.17
C THR A 227 -60.61 49.34 -2.62
N ILE A 228 -61.26 48.70 -3.59
CA ILE A 228 -62.60 49.06 -4.07
C ILE A 228 -63.64 48.86 -2.96
N ALA A 229 -63.70 47.67 -2.35
CA ALA A 229 -64.62 47.38 -1.25
C ALA A 229 -64.47 48.34 -0.05
N THR A 230 -63.23 48.75 0.26
CA THR A 230 -62.95 49.75 1.31
C THR A 230 -63.47 51.14 0.92
N LYS A 231 -63.29 51.55 -0.35
CA LYS A 231 -63.83 52.81 -0.87
C LYS A 231 -65.38 52.81 -0.82
N ASP A 232 -66.01 51.72 -1.24
CA ASP A 232 -67.46 51.61 -1.33
C ASP A 232 -68.10 51.54 0.07
N TYR A 233 -67.48 50.82 1.02
CA TYR A 233 -67.83 50.86 2.44
C TYR A 233 -67.73 52.29 3.02
N ASN A 234 -66.65 53.02 2.71
CA ASN A 234 -66.49 54.40 3.17
C ASN A 234 -67.55 55.34 2.58
N LEU A 235 -67.95 55.15 1.30
CA LEU A 235 -69.05 55.89 0.68
C LEU A 235 -70.39 55.61 1.36
N ALA A 236 -70.75 54.33 1.53
CA ALA A 236 -71.97 53.93 2.24
C ALA A 236 -72.01 54.48 3.67
N THR A 237 -70.87 54.46 4.39
CA THR A 237 -70.75 55.04 5.74
C THR A 237 -70.95 56.56 5.77
N ILE A 238 -70.61 57.28 4.69
CA ILE A 238 -70.84 58.74 4.55
C ILE A 238 -72.32 59.03 4.24
N GLU A 239 -72.96 58.20 3.41
CA GLU A 239 -74.38 58.33 3.08
C GLU A 239 -75.27 57.99 4.27
N GLU A 240 -74.98 56.91 5.00
CA GLU A 240 -75.69 56.55 6.24
C GLU A 240 -75.62 57.69 7.27
N LYS A 241 -74.44 58.28 7.48
CA LYS A 241 -74.26 59.44 8.38
C LYS A 241 -75.03 60.68 7.93
N ARG A 242 -75.28 60.85 6.62
CA ARG A 242 -76.14 61.93 6.10
C ARG A 242 -77.62 61.64 6.37
N CYS A 243 -78.09 60.42 6.14
CA CYS A 243 -79.45 60.02 6.48
C CYS A 243 -79.73 60.18 7.98
N GLN A 244 -78.82 59.71 8.84
CA GLN A 244 -78.91 59.87 10.31
C GLN A 244 -78.85 61.34 10.78
N GLN A 245 -78.37 62.28 9.96
CA GLN A 245 -78.46 63.72 10.23
C GLN A 245 -79.77 64.34 9.71
N GLY A 246 -80.32 63.83 8.60
CA GLY A 246 -81.64 64.23 8.08
C GLY A 246 -82.77 63.93 9.07
N ASP A 247 -82.80 62.72 9.65
CA ASP A 247 -83.82 62.32 10.63
C ASP A 247 -83.72 63.06 11.98
N ARG A 248 -82.67 63.86 12.22
CA ARG A 248 -82.49 64.60 13.47
C ARG A 248 -83.12 65.98 13.50
N THR A 249 -83.79 66.44 12.44
CA THR A 249 -84.55 67.71 12.44
C THR A 249 -85.96 67.55 13.03
N ALA A 250 -86.07 66.92 14.20
CA ALA A 250 -87.30 66.82 14.99
C ALA A 250 -87.08 67.47 16.38
N PRO A 251 -87.89 68.46 16.80
CA PRO A 251 -87.61 69.24 18.01
C PRO A 251 -88.02 68.48 19.28
N VAL A 252 -87.03 67.99 20.03
CA VAL A 252 -87.18 67.39 21.37
C VAL A 252 -86.38 68.20 22.39
N ASN A 253 -86.98 68.47 23.56
CA ASN A 253 -86.52 69.48 24.51
C ASN A 253 -85.76 68.89 25.73
N HIS A 254 -84.84 69.69 26.28
CA HIS A 254 -84.25 69.61 27.64
C HIS A 254 -83.37 68.39 28.02
N PRO A 255 -82.55 68.48 29.10
CA PRO A 255 -81.99 69.65 29.79
C PRO A 255 -80.45 69.62 30.01
N LEU A 256 -79.92 70.69 30.62
CA LEU A 256 -78.51 70.95 30.95
C LEU A 256 -77.95 70.11 32.13
N THR A 257 -76.66 69.76 32.09
CA THR A 257 -75.67 69.65 33.21
C THR A 257 -74.32 69.18 32.62
N GLY A 258 -73.13 69.71 32.94
CA GLY A 258 -72.76 70.92 33.70
C GLY A 258 -71.25 70.95 34.07
N GLY A 259 -70.52 72.02 33.68
CA GLY A 259 -69.10 72.27 34.02
C GLY A 259 -68.06 71.46 33.20
N GLY A 260 -66.84 71.94 32.94
CA GLY A 260 -66.28 73.28 33.18
C GLY A 260 -64.79 73.39 32.77
N ALA A 261 -64.34 74.62 32.44
CA ALA A 261 -62.95 75.08 32.31
C ALA A 261 -61.95 74.30 31.40
N GLU A 262 -61.84 74.75 30.15
CA GLU A 262 -60.58 74.75 29.37
C GLU A 262 -59.70 75.93 29.82
N PRO A 263 -58.36 75.84 29.75
CA PRO A 263 -57.65 76.84 28.92
C PRO A 263 -56.35 76.36 28.23
N SER A 264 -56.43 76.17 26.91
CA SER A 264 -55.56 76.69 25.83
C SER A 264 -54.02 76.60 25.97
N PRO A 265 -53.32 75.94 25.02
CA PRO A 265 -51.85 75.80 25.04
C PRO A 265 -51.11 77.04 24.53
N GLY A 266 -49.97 77.37 25.15
CA GLY A 266 -49.11 78.52 24.80
C GLY A 266 -47.69 78.16 24.36
N MET A 267 -47.40 78.41 23.08
CA MET A 267 -46.11 78.70 22.42
C MET A 267 -44.80 77.94 22.78
N GLU A 268 -44.28 77.24 21.75
CA GLU A 268 -42.92 77.38 21.17
C GLU A 268 -41.64 77.33 22.06
N GLY A 269 -40.73 76.39 21.74
CA GLY A 269 -39.35 76.45 22.23
C GLY A 269 -38.42 75.30 21.82
N VAL A 270 -37.42 75.62 20.97
CA VAL A 270 -36.14 74.90 20.74
C VAL A 270 -36.19 73.42 20.24
N PRO A 271 -35.73 73.16 19.00
CA PRO A 271 -35.42 71.79 18.57
C PRO A 271 -34.04 71.33 19.07
N GLY A 272 -33.96 70.11 19.62
CA GLY A 272 -32.69 69.37 19.69
C GLY A 272 -31.89 69.40 21.00
N SER A 273 -32.50 69.07 22.15
CA SER A 273 -31.73 68.48 23.26
C SER A 273 -32.57 67.55 24.14
N SER A 274 -32.76 66.31 23.67
CA SER A 274 -33.26 65.18 24.47
C SER A 274 -32.90 63.86 23.81
N ARG A 275 -32.03 63.06 24.46
CA ARG A 275 -32.22 61.61 24.39
C ARG A 275 -33.57 61.32 25.08
N PRO A 276 -34.38 60.34 24.63
CA PRO A 276 -35.50 59.87 25.41
C PRO A 276 -35.02 59.49 26.81
N SER A 277 -35.61 60.08 27.85
CA SER A 277 -35.31 59.69 29.23
C SER A 277 -35.62 58.20 29.41
N SER A 278 -34.81 57.48 30.17
CA SER A 278 -34.93 56.04 30.42
C SER A 278 -36.16 55.66 31.28
N ASP A 279 -37.10 56.58 31.43
CA ASP A 279 -38.25 56.54 32.35
C ASP A 279 -39.58 56.86 31.63
N ARG A 280 -39.59 56.73 30.30
CA ARG A 280 -40.81 56.52 29.49
C ARG A 280 -40.60 55.31 28.59
N SER A 281 -40.74 54.12 29.18
CA SER A 281 -40.97 52.89 28.43
C SER A 281 -42.06 53.10 27.38
N ALA A 282 -41.91 52.48 26.22
CA ALA A 282 -42.95 52.50 25.18
C ALA A 282 -44.31 52.07 25.78
N PRO A 283 -45.45 52.58 25.28
CA PRO A 283 -46.76 52.22 25.80
C PRO A 283 -46.89 50.71 25.91
N LEU A 284 -47.23 50.24 27.11
CA LEU A 284 -47.42 48.82 27.40
C LEU A 284 -48.36 48.24 26.34
N GLU A 285 -47.84 47.35 25.48
CA GLU A 285 -48.70 46.52 24.63
C GLU A 285 -49.75 45.89 25.54
N SER A 286 -51.03 46.00 25.17
CA SER A 286 -52.10 45.54 26.05
C SER A 286 -51.82 44.08 26.41
N LEU A 287 -51.90 43.72 27.69
CA LEU A 287 -51.68 42.35 28.15
C LEU A 287 -52.58 41.35 27.39
N GLN A 288 -53.71 41.83 26.86
CA GLN A 288 -54.63 41.13 25.97
C GLN A 288 -54.03 40.87 24.57
N GLN A 289 -53.32 41.83 23.97
CA GLN A 289 -52.59 41.69 22.70
C GLN A 289 -51.41 40.72 22.85
N ILE A 290 -50.60 40.86 23.92
CA ILE A 290 -49.50 39.92 24.22
C ILE A 290 -50.06 38.49 24.42
N SER A 291 -51.19 38.36 25.11
CA SER A 291 -51.87 37.06 25.31
C SER A 291 -52.37 36.46 24.00
N GLN A 292 -52.98 37.26 23.12
CA GLN A 292 -53.39 36.83 21.77
C GLN A 292 -52.19 36.40 20.91
N PHE A 293 -51.10 37.17 20.89
CA PHE A 293 -49.90 36.84 20.13
C PHE A 293 -49.25 35.53 20.60
N ARG A 294 -49.19 35.31 21.93
CA ARG A 294 -48.69 34.05 22.51
C ARG A 294 -49.59 32.85 22.16
N LYS A 295 -50.91 33.02 22.04
CA LYS A 295 -51.82 31.97 21.53
C LYS A 295 -51.52 31.66 20.07
N TYR A 296 -51.44 32.67 19.20
CA TYR A 296 -51.09 32.46 17.79
C TYR A 296 -49.74 31.77 17.61
N GLN A 297 -48.71 32.12 18.38
CA GLN A 297 -47.42 31.42 18.37
C GLN A 297 -47.53 29.93 18.76
N MET A 298 -48.40 29.60 19.72
CA MET A 298 -48.64 28.22 20.15
C MET A 298 -49.42 27.42 19.09
N GLU A 299 -50.45 28.02 18.51
CA GLU A 299 -51.24 27.42 17.41
C GLU A 299 -50.38 27.20 16.16
N GLU A 300 -49.53 28.16 15.79
CA GLU A 300 -48.66 28.07 14.63
C GLU A 300 -47.55 27.02 14.82
N LYS A 301 -46.97 26.95 16.02
CA LYS A 301 -46.03 25.86 16.38
C LYS A 301 -46.72 24.49 16.29
N ASN A 302 -47.96 24.37 16.75
CA ASN A 302 -48.72 23.11 16.64
C ASN A 302 -49.05 22.75 15.18
N ARG A 303 -49.35 23.73 14.33
CA ARG A 303 -49.50 23.51 12.87
C ARG A 303 -48.20 23.00 12.25
N ALA A 304 -47.08 23.68 12.48
CA ALA A 304 -45.77 23.29 11.96
C ALA A 304 -45.31 21.91 12.45
N GLU A 305 -45.59 21.53 13.70
CA GLU A 305 -45.25 20.19 14.20
C GLU A 305 -46.12 19.09 13.54
N LEU A 306 -47.39 19.37 13.27
CA LEU A 306 -48.29 18.44 12.57
C LEU A 306 -47.89 18.27 11.09
N GLU A 307 -47.44 19.34 10.43
CA GLU A 307 -46.89 19.30 9.07
C GLU A 307 -45.59 18.49 9.04
N ARG A 308 -44.62 18.80 9.91
CA ARG A 308 -43.36 18.05 10.03
C ARG A 308 -43.58 16.54 10.26
N LYS A 309 -44.62 16.15 11.00
CA LYS A 309 -45.00 14.74 11.21
C LYS A 309 -45.52 14.07 9.92
N ARG A 310 -46.29 14.78 9.08
CA ARG A 310 -46.74 14.27 7.78
C ARG A 310 -45.59 14.10 6.80
N ASP A 311 -44.61 14.98 6.84
CA ASP A 311 -43.41 14.87 5.99
C ASP A 311 -42.50 13.73 6.45
N GLU A 312 -42.32 13.57 7.77
CA GLU A 312 -41.60 12.44 8.37
C GLU A 312 -42.27 11.10 8.00
N GLU A 313 -43.61 11.00 8.07
CA GLU A 313 -44.36 9.83 7.56
C GLU A 313 -44.18 9.59 6.05
N GLN A 314 -44.17 10.64 5.22
CA GLN A 314 -43.98 10.51 3.77
C GLN A 314 -42.56 10.01 3.44
N HIS A 315 -41.55 10.59 4.08
CA HIS A 315 -40.16 10.14 3.95
C HIS A 315 -40.00 8.68 4.39
N ASP A 316 -40.69 8.25 5.45
CA ASP A 316 -40.67 6.86 5.90
C ASP A 316 -41.33 5.89 4.92
N ARG A 317 -42.47 6.26 4.31
CA ARG A 317 -43.10 5.45 3.25
C ARG A 317 -42.16 5.28 2.05
N VAL A 318 -41.57 6.37 1.55
CA VAL A 318 -40.61 6.34 0.44
C VAL A 318 -39.35 5.53 0.79
N ARG A 319 -38.84 5.65 2.02
CA ARG A 319 -37.70 4.88 2.53
C ARG A 319 -37.99 3.38 2.58
N LEU A 320 -39.18 2.98 3.02
CA LEU A 320 -39.62 1.59 3.07
C LEU A 320 -39.85 1.00 1.68
N ASP A 321 -40.53 1.70 0.78
CA ASP A 321 -40.78 1.22 -0.59
C ASP A 321 -39.50 1.16 -1.44
N SER A 322 -38.57 2.10 -1.26
CA SER A 322 -37.22 2.02 -1.84
C SER A 322 -36.47 0.79 -1.34
N SER A 323 -36.49 0.54 -0.01
CA SER A 323 -35.84 -0.63 0.60
C SER A 323 -36.43 -1.95 0.09
N ARG A 324 -37.77 -2.02 -0.01
CA ARG A 324 -38.51 -3.16 -0.57
C ARG A 324 -38.15 -3.41 -2.03
N THR A 325 -38.03 -2.35 -2.83
CA THR A 325 -37.67 -2.42 -4.24
C THR A 325 -36.23 -2.91 -4.43
N ALA A 326 -35.29 -2.42 -3.61
CA ALA A 326 -33.90 -2.88 -3.62
C ALA A 326 -33.78 -4.39 -3.32
N LEU A 327 -34.49 -4.88 -2.30
CA LEU A 327 -34.51 -6.32 -1.96
C LEU A 327 -35.11 -7.20 -3.08
N LEU A 328 -36.10 -6.69 -3.84
CA LEU A 328 -36.65 -7.40 -5.00
C LEU A 328 -35.64 -7.48 -6.14
N ILE A 329 -34.90 -6.40 -6.41
CA ILE A 329 -33.84 -6.34 -7.42
C ILE A 329 -32.69 -7.28 -7.03
N GLU A 330 -32.23 -7.25 -5.78
CA GLU A 330 -31.19 -8.15 -5.27
C GLU A 330 -31.61 -9.62 -5.42
N ARG A 331 -32.83 -9.96 -5.00
CA ARG A 331 -33.37 -11.32 -5.13
C ARG A 331 -33.48 -11.78 -6.59
N GLN A 332 -33.75 -10.87 -7.53
CA GLN A 332 -33.75 -11.18 -8.95
C GLN A 332 -32.32 -11.37 -9.49
N GLN A 333 -31.37 -10.51 -9.12
CA GLN A 333 -29.95 -10.66 -9.48
C GLN A 333 -29.37 -11.97 -8.93
N ALA A 334 -29.75 -12.38 -7.71
CA ALA A 334 -29.33 -13.65 -7.12
C ALA A 334 -29.83 -14.87 -7.92
N LYS A 335 -31.05 -14.82 -8.47
CA LYS A 335 -31.55 -15.87 -9.38
C LYS A 335 -30.74 -15.93 -10.68
N VAL A 336 -30.52 -14.78 -11.32
CA VAL A 336 -29.74 -14.67 -12.57
C VAL A 336 -28.31 -15.17 -12.37
N ASN A 337 -27.65 -14.74 -11.30
CA ASN A 337 -26.31 -15.21 -10.92
C ASN A 337 -26.27 -16.74 -10.67
N LYS A 338 -27.32 -17.31 -10.08
CA LYS A 338 -27.45 -18.77 -9.87
C LYS A 338 -27.66 -19.53 -11.19
N GLN A 339 -28.39 -18.96 -12.14
CA GLN A 339 -28.55 -19.52 -13.49
C GLN A 339 -27.24 -19.46 -14.30
N LEU A 340 -26.55 -18.31 -14.28
CA LEU A 340 -25.27 -18.13 -14.95
C LEU A 340 -24.19 -19.10 -14.42
N ARG A 341 -24.12 -19.29 -13.09
CA ARG A 341 -23.23 -20.32 -12.49
C ARG A 341 -23.57 -21.71 -13.01
N ARG A 342 -24.83 -22.14 -12.95
CA ARG A 342 -25.27 -23.44 -13.50
C ARG A 342 -24.92 -23.62 -14.98
N GLN A 343 -25.05 -22.58 -15.80
CA GLN A 343 -24.64 -22.62 -17.21
C GLN A 343 -23.13 -22.82 -17.34
N MET A 344 -22.34 -21.99 -16.65
CA MET A 344 -20.88 -22.08 -16.62
C MET A 344 -20.39 -23.46 -16.14
N ASP A 345 -20.97 -23.99 -15.06
CA ASP A 345 -20.67 -25.31 -14.52
C ASP A 345 -21.00 -26.41 -15.55
N SER A 346 -22.14 -26.31 -16.26
CA SER A 346 -22.52 -27.25 -17.31
C SER A 346 -21.58 -27.23 -18.52
N THR A 347 -21.06 -26.05 -18.90
CA THR A 347 -20.02 -25.96 -19.93
C THR A 347 -18.68 -26.49 -19.44
N ASN A 348 -18.32 -26.26 -18.16
CA ASN A 348 -17.08 -26.78 -17.57
C ASN A 348 -17.09 -28.32 -17.51
N VAL A 349 -18.23 -28.94 -17.19
CA VAL A 349 -18.40 -30.41 -17.26
C VAL A 349 -18.19 -30.90 -18.69
N LYS A 350 -18.89 -30.33 -19.68
CA LYS A 350 -18.74 -30.72 -21.10
C LYS A 350 -17.31 -30.52 -21.62
N MET A 351 -16.63 -29.44 -21.24
CA MET A 351 -15.22 -29.20 -21.60
C MET A 351 -14.28 -30.21 -20.91
N ALA A 352 -14.55 -30.61 -19.67
CA ALA A 352 -13.78 -31.64 -18.97
C ALA A 352 -14.02 -33.04 -19.56
N GLU A 353 -15.23 -33.36 -20.01
CA GLU A 353 -15.59 -34.60 -20.69
C GLU A 353 -14.94 -34.69 -22.07
N THR A 354 -15.07 -33.65 -22.90
CA THR A 354 -14.40 -33.59 -24.20
C THR A 354 -12.88 -33.63 -24.06
N HIS A 355 -12.28 -32.95 -23.08
CA HIS A 355 -10.83 -33.03 -22.82
C HIS A 355 -10.39 -34.40 -22.28
N LYS A 356 -11.26 -35.17 -21.60
CA LYS A 356 -10.99 -36.59 -21.28
C LYS A 356 -11.02 -37.47 -22.54
N GLN A 357 -11.98 -37.25 -23.44
CA GLN A 357 -12.13 -38.00 -24.69
C GLN A 357 -11.06 -37.65 -25.74
N GLN A 358 -10.61 -36.39 -25.77
CA GLN A 358 -9.58 -35.88 -26.69
C GLN A 358 -8.15 -36.20 -26.26
N LYS A 359 -7.94 -36.70 -25.04
CA LYS A 359 -6.70 -37.41 -24.73
C LYS A 359 -6.81 -38.81 -25.35
N PRO A 360 -6.04 -39.13 -26.40
CA PRO A 360 -5.80 -40.53 -26.69
C PRO A 360 -5.16 -41.17 -25.47
N ASP A 361 -5.33 -42.48 -25.28
CA ASP A 361 -4.45 -43.23 -24.40
C ASP A 361 -3.02 -43.08 -24.93
N ILE A 362 -2.25 -42.21 -24.28
CA ILE A 362 -0.81 -42.08 -24.51
C ILE A 362 -0.23 -43.40 -24.03
N GLN A 363 -0.11 -44.35 -24.96
CA GLN A 363 0.38 -45.70 -24.67
C GLN A 363 1.68 -45.57 -23.90
N LYS A 364 1.67 -46.05 -22.65
CA LYS A 364 2.79 -45.96 -21.72
C LYS A 364 3.97 -46.69 -22.37
N GLY A 365 4.92 -45.91 -22.89
CA GLY A 365 5.82 -46.33 -23.98
C GLY A 365 6.39 -47.73 -23.76
N CYS A 366 5.97 -48.68 -24.60
CA CYS A 366 6.43 -50.05 -24.51
C CYS A 366 7.91 -50.09 -24.90
N ILE A 367 8.78 -50.41 -23.95
CA ILE A 367 10.19 -50.68 -24.22
C ILE A 367 10.26 -52.06 -24.85
N ASP A 368 10.20 -52.09 -26.18
CA ASP A 368 10.32 -53.31 -26.97
C ASP A 368 11.69 -53.99 -26.77
N ASN A 369 11.75 -55.31 -26.98
CA ASN A 369 12.97 -56.11 -26.83
C ASN A 369 14.11 -55.68 -27.77
N SER A 370 13.80 -54.99 -28.88
CA SER A 370 14.82 -54.33 -29.72
C SER A 370 15.59 -53.21 -29.01
N PHE A 371 15.11 -52.68 -27.88
CA PHE A 371 15.88 -51.78 -27.02
C PHE A 371 16.99 -52.55 -26.27
N PHE A 372 16.64 -53.66 -25.61
CA PHE A 372 17.60 -54.47 -24.85
C PHE A 372 18.64 -55.15 -25.75
N SER A 373 18.25 -55.50 -26.99
CA SER A 373 19.14 -56.05 -28.02
C SER A 373 20.24 -55.09 -28.50
N LYS A 374 20.27 -53.83 -28.04
CA LYS A 374 21.33 -52.83 -28.35
C LYS A 374 22.49 -52.86 -27.35
N PHE A 375 22.34 -53.61 -26.25
CA PHE A 375 23.38 -53.78 -25.24
C PHE A 375 24.09 -55.12 -25.42
N ASN A 376 25.38 -55.19 -25.07
CA ASN A 376 26.23 -56.39 -25.19
C ASN A 376 26.38 -56.96 -26.61
N THR A 377 26.19 -56.14 -27.66
CA THR A 377 26.29 -56.56 -29.08
C THR A 377 27.71 -56.83 -29.57
N CYS A 378 28.74 -56.56 -28.76
CA CYS A 378 30.14 -56.81 -29.08
C CYS A 378 30.89 -57.22 -27.81
N SER A 379 31.69 -58.28 -27.88
CA SER A 379 32.68 -58.60 -26.86
C SER A 379 33.82 -57.57 -26.91
N ARG A 380 34.28 -57.12 -25.75
CA ARG A 380 35.36 -56.14 -25.57
C ARG A 380 36.59 -56.79 -24.94
#